data_AF-A0AA95H420-F1
#
_entry.id   AF-A0AA95H420-F1
#
_cell.length_a   1.000
_cell.length_b   1.000
_cell.length_c   1.000
_cell.angle_alpha   90.00
_cell.angle_beta   90.00
_cell.angle_gamma   90.00
#
_symmetry.space_group_name_H-M   'P 1'
#
loop_
_entity.id
_entity.type
_entity.pdbx_description
1 polymer ?
#
loop_
_entity_poly.entity_id
_entity_poly.type
_entity_poly.pdbx_seq_one_letter_code
_entity_poly.pdbx_strand_id
1 'polypeptide(L)'
;MSDLKTYSNVISNKEIILFLNKLADSLSSPSYGNPDLSAALKKVALSIENKTSVRQAKALVIVDEQFKNMSLEDVKLFINKDQTKSVLISLAKSRFAMGSAKLKKMRLGEIKQQIEGALQHEMSISIISSEAQGSANNRTS
;
A
#
# COMPACT_ATOMS: atom_id res chain seq x y z
N MET A 1 -32.32 28.45 24.17
CA MET A 1 -32.35 27.12 23.54
C MET A 1 -30.97 26.89 22.97
N SER A 2 -30.16 26.11 23.69
CA SER A 2 -28.74 25.95 23.39
C SER A 2 -28.55 24.83 22.37
N ASP A 3 -28.08 25.18 21.18
CA ASP A 3 -27.68 24.23 20.15
C ASP A 3 -26.52 23.38 20.64
N LEU A 4 -26.81 22.12 20.95
CA LEU A 4 -25.81 21.07 21.16
C LEU A 4 -25.11 20.83 19.82
N LYS A 5 -24.00 21.55 19.60
CA LYS A 5 -23.00 21.21 18.58
C LYS A 5 -22.52 19.79 18.85
N THR A 6 -23.02 18.84 18.07
CA THR A 6 -22.50 17.48 18.02
C THR A 6 -21.08 17.55 17.46
N TYR A 7 -20.08 17.63 18.35
CA TYR A 7 -18.69 17.43 18.00
C TYR A 7 -18.51 15.98 17.56
N SER A 8 -18.76 15.72 16.28
CA SER A 8 -18.35 14.49 15.60
C SER A 8 -16.82 14.52 15.43
N ASN A 9 -16.09 14.51 16.56
CA ASN A 9 -14.69 14.12 16.54
C ASN A 9 -14.68 12.63 16.18
N VAL A 10 -14.42 12.33 14.90
CA VAL A 10 -14.26 10.96 14.43
C VAL A 10 -12.99 10.42 15.07
N ILE A 11 -13.14 9.72 16.20
CA ILE A 11 -12.04 9.10 16.92
C ILE A 11 -11.40 8.04 16.01
N SER A 12 -10.08 8.11 15.84
CA SER A 12 -9.36 7.15 15.01
C SER A 12 -9.37 5.76 15.65
N ASN A 13 -9.48 4.70 14.85
CA ASN A 13 -9.37 3.31 15.34
C ASN A 13 -8.10 3.08 16.19
N LYS A 14 -7.01 3.80 15.88
CA LYS A 14 -5.76 3.73 16.64
C LYS A 14 -5.91 4.32 18.05
N GLU A 15 -6.67 5.41 18.19
CA GLU A 15 -6.96 6.04 19.48
C GLU A 15 -7.91 5.17 20.31
N ILE A 16 -8.89 4.53 19.66
CA ILE A 16 -9.78 3.56 20.30
C ILE A 16 -9.00 2.37 20.85
N ILE A 17 -8.07 1.80 20.07
CA ILE A 17 -7.21 0.70 20.51
C ILE A 17 -6.33 1.12 21.70
N LEU A 18 -5.69 2.29 21.62
CA LEU A 18 -4.87 2.81 22.71
C LEU A 18 -5.68 3.04 23.99
N PHE A 19 -6.89 3.56 23.86
CA PHE A 19 -7.80 3.78 24.98
C PHE A 19 -8.23 2.46 25.62
N LEU A 20 -8.67 1.49 24.81
CA LEU A 20 -9.08 0.17 25.28
C LEU A 20 -7.95 -0.56 26.02
N ASN A 21 -6.72 -0.49 25.51
CA ASN A 21 -5.56 -1.10 26.17
C ASN A 21 -5.24 -0.42 27.50
N LYS A 22 -5.23 0.92 27.56
CA LYS A 22 -5.02 1.66 28.82
C LYS A 22 -6.10 1.37 29.86
N LEU A 23 -7.35 1.28 29.43
CA LEU A 23 -8.48 0.93 30.30
C LEU A 23 -8.33 -0.51 30.84
N ALA A 24 -7.95 -1.45 29.97
CA ALA A 24 -7.72 -2.83 30.35
C ALA A 24 -6.57 -2.98 31.35
N ASP A 25 -5.48 -2.24 31.18
CA ASP A 25 -4.34 -2.28 32.11
C ASP A 25 -4.72 -1.75 33.50
N SER A 26 -5.51 -0.67 33.54
CA SER A 26 -6.08 -0.14 34.79
C SER A 26 -7.00 -1.14 35.50
N LEU A 27 -7.69 -2.00 34.75
CA LEU A 27 -8.62 -3.02 35.27
C LEU A 27 -7.94 -4.37 35.56
N SER A 28 -6.66 -4.54 35.20
CA SER A 28 -5.92 -5.80 35.39
C SER A 28 -5.44 -6.03 36.82
N SER A 29 -5.70 -5.09 37.73
CA SER A 29 -5.21 -5.13 39.11
C SER A 29 -5.80 -6.34 39.86
N PRO A 30 -4.97 -7.28 40.40
CA PRO A 30 -5.47 -8.53 40.98
C PRO A 30 -6.32 -8.36 42.24
N SER A 31 -6.16 -7.23 42.95
CA SER A 31 -6.78 -7.01 44.26
C SER A 31 -8.13 -6.30 44.21
N TYR A 32 -8.38 -5.50 43.17
CA TYR A 32 -9.58 -4.65 43.06
C TYR A 32 -10.10 -4.50 41.61
N GLY A 33 -9.42 -5.10 40.65
CA GLY A 33 -9.76 -5.03 39.23
C GLY A 33 -10.71 -6.15 38.82
N ASN A 34 -11.26 -6.02 37.62
CA ASN A 34 -12.00 -7.09 36.96
C ASN A 34 -11.12 -7.65 35.83
N PRO A 35 -10.37 -8.74 36.10
CA PRO A 35 -9.44 -9.32 35.12
C PRO A 35 -10.16 -9.87 33.89
N ASP A 36 -11.40 -10.36 34.04
CA ASP A 36 -12.21 -10.86 32.92
C ASP A 36 -12.61 -9.72 31.97
N LEU A 37 -12.97 -8.56 32.53
CA LEU A 37 -13.27 -7.36 31.75
C LEU A 37 -12.01 -6.82 31.06
N SER A 38 -10.87 -6.82 31.75
CA SER A 38 -9.57 -6.46 31.15
C SER A 38 -9.25 -7.35 29.94
N ALA A 39 -9.42 -8.66 30.08
CA ALA A 39 -9.19 -9.62 28.99
C ALA A 39 -10.17 -9.40 27.81
N ALA A 40 -11.44 -9.11 28.11
CA ALA A 40 -12.44 -8.81 27.08
C ALA A 40 -12.09 -7.52 26.30
N LEU A 41 -11.66 -6.46 26.99
CA LEU A 41 -11.25 -5.20 26.37
C LEU A 41 -10.02 -5.37 25.47
N LYS A 42 -9.03 -6.15 25.91
CA LYS A 42 -7.85 -6.50 25.09
C LYS A 42 -8.26 -7.29 23.83
N LYS A 43 -9.17 -8.25 23.95
CA LYS A 43 -9.70 -9.00 22.79
C LYS A 43 -10.43 -8.10 21.78
N VAL A 44 -11.19 -7.11 22.26
CA VAL A 44 -11.87 -6.14 21.39
C VAL A 44 -10.85 -5.26 20.67
N ALA A 45 -9.84 -4.72 21.37
CA ALA A 45 -8.77 -3.94 20.77
C ALA A 45 -8.04 -4.73 19.66
N LEU A 46 -7.72 -6.00 19.92
CA LEU A 46 -7.04 -6.90 19.00
C LEU A 46 -7.92 -7.24 17.78
N SER A 47 -9.23 -7.40 17.96
CA SER A 47 -10.19 -7.58 16.86
C SER A 47 -10.28 -6.34 15.96
N ILE A 48 -10.27 -5.12 16.53
CA ILE A 48 -10.27 -3.88 15.75
C ILE A 48 -8.97 -3.77 14.94
N GLU A 49 -7.83 -4.04 15.57
CA GLU A 49 -6.52 -4.04 14.93
C GLU A 49 -6.45 -5.01 13.74
N ASN A 50 -6.91 -6.25 13.94
CA ASN A 50 -6.97 -7.28 12.91
C ASN A 50 -7.89 -6.87 11.75
N LYS A 51 -9.07 -6.30 12.03
CA LYS A 51 -9.98 -5.82 10.98
C LYS A 51 -9.39 -4.67 10.17
N THR A 52 -8.66 -3.75 10.81
CA THR A 52 -7.93 -2.69 10.09
C THR A 52 -6.80 -3.24 9.23
N SER A 53 -6.03 -4.20 9.74
CA SER A 53 -4.92 -4.82 9.01
C SER A 53 -5.40 -5.58 7.78
N VAL A 54 -6.47 -6.38 7.92
CA VAL A 54 -7.07 -7.13 6.80
C VAL A 54 -7.63 -6.19 5.73
N ARG A 55 -8.26 -5.07 6.11
CA ARG A 55 -8.74 -4.07 5.15
C ARG A 55 -7.59 -3.40 4.38
N GLN A 56 -6.49 -3.07 5.07
CA GLN A 56 -5.30 -2.47 4.42
C GLN A 56 -4.62 -3.46 3.47
N ALA A 57 -4.47 -4.72 3.87
CA ALA A 57 -3.93 -5.77 3.02
C ALA A 57 -4.78 -5.98 1.76
N LYS A 58 -6.11 -6.00 1.89
CA LYS A 58 -7.02 -6.18 0.75
C LYS A 58 -6.98 -4.99 -0.22
N ALA A 59 -6.83 -3.77 0.30
CA ALA A 59 -6.65 -2.58 -0.53
C ALA A 59 -5.32 -2.58 -1.30
N LEU A 60 -4.23 -3.04 -0.67
CA LEU A 60 -2.91 -3.17 -1.31
C LEU A 60 -2.92 -4.20 -2.46
N VAL A 61 -3.62 -5.32 -2.30
CA VAL A 61 -3.73 -6.35 -3.36
C VAL A 61 -4.45 -5.83 -4.61
N ILE A 62 -5.53 -5.06 -4.45
CA ILE A 62 -6.29 -4.50 -5.58
C ILE A 62 -5.43 -3.49 -6.37
N VAL A 63 -4.63 -2.71 -5.66
CA VAL A 63 -3.71 -1.73 -6.27
C VAL A 63 -2.57 -2.43 -7.03
N ASP A 64 -2.06 -3.55 -6.51
CA ASP A 64 -1.00 -4.33 -7.16
C ASP A 64 -1.45 -4.98 -8.48
N GLU A 65 -2.70 -5.43 -8.59
CA GLU A 65 -3.25 -5.96 -9.85
C GLU A 65 -3.45 -4.89 -10.92
N GLN A 66 -3.90 -3.68 -10.52
CA GLN A 66 -4.05 -2.55 -11.44
C GLN A 66 -2.72 -2.13 -12.06
N PHE A 67 -1.63 -2.19 -11.29
CA PHE A 67 -0.30 -1.85 -11.79
C PHE A 67 0.28 -2.90 -12.74
N LYS A 68 -0.08 -4.18 -12.60
CA LYS A 68 0.38 -5.23 -13.51
C LYS A 68 -0.21 -5.10 -14.92
N ASN A 69 -1.47 -4.67 -15.01
CA ASN A 69 -2.21 -4.60 -16.27
C ASN A 69 -2.10 -3.23 -16.97
N MET A 70 -1.30 -2.32 -16.43
CA MET A 70 -1.13 -0.97 -16.96
C MET A 70 -0.22 -0.98 -18.20
N SER A 71 -0.63 -0.27 -19.26
CA SER A 71 0.17 -0.11 -20.48
C SER A 71 1.45 0.71 -20.20
N LEU A 72 2.45 0.60 -21.08
CA LEU A 72 3.72 1.32 -20.93
C LEU A 72 3.49 2.84 -20.99
N GLU A 73 2.54 3.29 -21.80
CA GLU A 73 2.12 4.67 -21.96
C GLU A 73 1.44 5.19 -20.69
N ASP A 74 0.54 4.40 -20.10
CA ASP A 74 -0.16 4.74 -18.87
C ASP A 74 0.81 4.83 -17.69
N VAL A 75 1.80 3.93 -17.61
CA VAL A 75 2.86 3.98 -16.60
C VAL A 75 3.66 5.28 -16.73
N LYS A 76 4.00 5.71 -17.94
CA LYS A 76 4.70 6.98 -18.20
C LYS A 76 3.88 8.19 -17.73
N LEU A 77 2.59 8.22 -18.06
CA LEU A 77 1.67 9.28 -17.60
C LEU A 77 1.50 9.27 -16.09
N PHE A 78 1.51 8.09 -15.47
CA PHE A 78 1.33 7.92 -14.04
C PHE A 78 2.53 8.41 -13.23
N ILE A 79 3.76 8.14 -13.68
CA ILE A 79 5.01 8.58 -13.01
C ILE A 79 5.18 10.11 -13.03
N ASN A 80 4.72 10.74 -14.11
CA ASN A 80 4.79 12.20 -14.29
C ASN A 80 3.79 12.97 -13.42
N LYS A 81 2.77 12.30 -12.88
CA LYS A 81 1.85 12.90 -11.90
C LYS A 81 2.51 12.99 -10.52
N ASP A 82 1.95 13.83 -9.66
CA ASP A 82 2.43 14.03 -8.30
C ASP A 82 2.01 12.84 -7.41
N GLN A 83 2.80 11.76 -7.48
CA GLN A 83 2.53 10.50 -6.80
C GLN A 83 3.31 10.40 -5.49
N THR A 84 2.69 9.75 -4.51
CA THR A 84 3.35 9.48 -3.23
C THR A 84 4.41 8.39 -3.37
N LYS A 85 5.44 8.46 -2.52
CA LYS A 85 6.55 7.49 -2.51
C LYS A 85 6.07 6.04 -2.35
N SER A 86 5.08 5.80 -1.49
CA SER A 86 4.52 4.45 -1.26
C SER A 86 3.86 3.88 -2.51
N VAL A 87 3.15 4.72 -3.28
CA VAL A 87 2.49 4.33 -4.52
C VAL A 87 3.51 3.97 -5.59
N LEU A 88 4.56 4.78 -5.77
CA LEU A 88 5.65 4.49 -6.72
C LEU A 88 6.39 3.19 -6.39
N ILE A 89 6.60 2.90 -5.10
CA ILE A 89 7.21 1.64 -4.67
C ILE A 89 6.31 0.45 -5.00
N SER A 90 4.99 0.61 -4.85
CA SER A 90 4.02 -0.45 -5.16
C SER A 90 3.97 -0.71 -6.66
N LEU A 91 3.95 0.35 -7.49
CA LEU A 91 4.08 0.25 -8.95
C LEU A 91 5.36 -0.49 -9.36
N ALA A 92 6.51 -0.06 -8.84
CA ALA A 92 7.81 -0.62 -9.16
C ALA A 92 7.92 -2.11 -8.78
N LYS A 93 7.39 -2.48 -7.62
CA LYS A 93 7.36 -3.87 -7.16
C LYS A 93 6.43 -4.72 -8.03
N SER A 94 5.24 -4.22 -8.35
CA SER A 94 4.18 -5.00 -8.98
C SER A 94 4.35 -5.15 -10.48
N ARG A 95 4.83 -4.11 -11.17
CA ARG A 95 5.02 -4.12 -12.64
C ARG A 95 6.41 -4.54 -13.08
N PHE A 96 7.45 -4.13 -12.34
CA PHE A 96 8.85 -4.32 -12.72
C PHE A 96 9.61 -5.27 -11.77
N ALA A 97 8.91 -5.96 -10.86
CA ALA A 97 9.47 -6.88 -9.88
C ALA A 97 10.64 -6.30 -9.05
N MET A 98 10.65 -4.98 -8.83
CA MET A 98 11.75 -4.32 -8.12
C MET A 98 11.69 -4.57 -6.61
N GLY A 99 12.87 -4.78 -6.00
CA GLY A 99 12.98 -5.03 -4.56
C GLY A 99 12.57 -3.83 -3.70
N SER A 100 11.47 -3.97 -2.96
CA SER A 100 10.93 -2.89 -2.11
C SER A 100 11.89 -2.41 -1.01
N ALA A 101 12.79 -3.28 -0.53
CA ALA A 101 13.78 -2.92 0.49
C ALA A 101 14.79 -1.88 -0.02
N LYS A 102 15.18 -1.97 -1.29
CA LYS A 102 16.07 -1.00 -1.95
C LYS A 102 15.34 0.32 -2.18
N LEU A 103 14.12 0.24 -2.73
CA LEU A 103 13.31 1.42 -3.06
C LEU A 103 12.90 2.24 -1.82
N LYS A 104 12.65 1.59 -0.68
CA LYS A 104 12.33 2.31 0.58
C LYS A 104 13.45 3.25 1.03
N LYS A 105 14.72 2.91 0.76
CA LYS A 105 15.90 3.70 1.13
C LYS A 105 16.18 4.86 0.16
N MET A 106 15.58 4.84 -1.03
CA MET A 106 15.80 5.84 -2.08
C MET A 106 14.94 7.10 -1.87
N ARG A 107 15.38 8.21 -2.44
CA ARG A 107 14.59 9.45 -2.55
C ARG A 107 13.53 9.30 -3.64
N LEU A 108 12.49 10.14 -3.58
CA LEU A 108 11.36 10.05 -4.52
C LEU A 108 11.81 10.21 -5.99
N GLY A 109 12.73 11.14 -6.26
CA GLY A 109 13.31 11.31 -7.60
C GLY A 109 14.11 10.10 -8.09
N GLU A 110 14.88 9.46 -7.22
CA GLU A 110 15.65 8.26 -7.56
C GLU A 110 14.73 7.08 -7.91
N ILE A 111 13.59 6.95 -7.20
CA ILE A 111 12.59 5.94 -7.51
C ILE A 111 11.98 6.19 -8.88
N LYS A 112 11.63 7.45 -9.21
CA LYS A 112 11.11 7.80 -10.54
C LYS A 112 12.10 7.44 -11.64
N GLN A 113 13.38 7.80 -11.47
CA GLN A 113 14.43 7.46 -12.43
C GLN A 113 14.62 5.94 -12.62
N GLN A 114 14.55 5.16 -11.54
CA GLN A 114 14.64 3.71 -11.64
C GLN A 114 13.46 3.12 -12.42
N ILE A 115 12.25 3.61 -12.17
CA ILE A 115 11.05 3.17 -12.89
C ILE A 115 11.13 3.59 -14.36
N GLU A 116 11.57 4.81 -14.67
CA GLU A 116 11.79 5.28 -16.04
C GLU A 116 12.83 4.44 -16.80
N GLY A 117 13.94 4.08 -16.14
CA GLY A 117 14.96 3.21 -16.73
C GLY A 117 14.41 1.81 -17.06
N ALA A 118 13.60 1.23 -16.16
CA ALA A 118 12.94 -0.04 -16.41
C ALA A 118 11.89 0.05 -17.53
N LEU A 119 11.15 1.16 -17.59
CA LEU A 119 10.21 1.43 -18.66
C LEU A 119 10.91 1.48 -20.03
N GLN A 120 12.03 2.21 -20.13
CA GLN A 120 12.83 2.28 -21.35
C GLN A 120 13.37 0.91 -21.78
N HIS A 121 13.78 0.09 -20.81
CA HIS A 121 14.24 -1.27 -21.07
C HIS A 121 13.14 -2.17 -21.63
N GLU A 122 11.92 -2.10 -21.09
CA GLU A 122 10.79 -2.86 -21.66
C GLU A 122 10.39 -2.37 -23.05
N MET A 123 10.40 -1.05 -23.28
CA MET A 123 10.13 -0.48 -24.60
C MET A 123 11.17 -0.95 -25.64
N SER A 124 12.45 -1.00 -25.28
CA SER A 124 13.49 -1.47 -26.20
C SER A 124 13.36 -2.96 -26.52
N ILE A 125 13.02 -3.80 -25.53
CA ILE A 125 12.74 -5.22 -25.76
C ILE A 125 11.56 -5.40 -26.72
N SER A 126 10.49 -4.60 -26.57
CA SER A 126 9.32 -4.63 -27.46
C SER A 126 9.68 -4.31 -28.91
N ILE A 127 10.50 -3.27 -29.12
CA ILE A 127 10.99 -2.87 -30.46
C ILE A 127 11.83 -3.99 -31.08
N ILE A 128 12.82 -4.51 -30.36
CA ILE A 128 13.71 -5.58 -30.84
C ILE A 128 12.91 -6.84 -31.21
N SER A 129 11.91 -7.20 -30.39
CA SER A 129 11.05 -8.35 -30.63
C SER A 129 10.22 -8.18 -31.91
N SER A 130 9.72 -6.96 -32.15
CA SER A 130 8.95 -6.62 -33.35
C SER A 130 9.82 -6.67 -34.61
N GLU A 131 11.05 -6.16 -34.54
CA GLU A 131 12.02 -6.18 -35.65
C GLU A 131 12.49 -7.61 -35.98
N ALA A 132 12.68 -8.45 -34.96
CA ALA A 132 13.06 -9.85 -35.14
C ALA A 132 11.97 -10.65 -35.87
N GLN A 133 10.69 -10.40 -35.56
CA GLN A 133 9.56 -11.03 -36.26
C GLN A 133 9.42 -10.52 -37.70
N GLY A 134 9.58 -9.21 -37.92
CA GLY A 134 9.56 -8.63 -39.28
C GLY A 134 10.70 -9.17 -40.16
N SER A 135 11.89 -9.36 -39.59
CA SER A 135 13.04 -9.92 -40.30
C SER A 135 12.91 -11.42 -40.59
N ALA A 136 12.15 -12.16 -39.78
CA ALA A 136 11.87 -13.57 -40.01
C ALA A 136 10.87 -13.77 -41.17
N ASN A 137 9.79 -12.98 -41.21
CA ASN A 137 8.80 -13.05 -42.30
C ASN A 137 9.37 -12.62 -43.67
N ASN A 138 10.30 -11.65 -43.69
CA ASN A 138 10.97 -11.22 -44.93
C ASN A 138 12.02 -12.22 -45.45
N ARG A 139 12.38 -13.26 -44.68
CA ARG A 139 13.34 -14.31 -45.11
C ARG A 139 12.65 -15.57 -45.65
N THR A 140 11.35 -15.73 -45.41
CA THR A 140 10.57 -16.89 -45.87
C THR A 140 9.66 -16.59 -47.06
N SER A 141 9.77 -15.40 -47.66
CA SER A 141 9.04 -15.01 -48.89
C SER A 141 9.97 -14.99 -50.09
#